data_AF-A0A7K1SPI3-F1
#
_entry.id   AF-A0A7K1SPI3-F1
#
_cell.length_a   1.000
_cell.length_b   1.000
_cell.length_c   1.000
_cell.angle_alpha   90.00
_cell.angle_beta   90.00
_cell.angle_gamma   90.00
#
_symmetry.space_group_name_H-M   'P 1'
#
loop_
_entity.id
_entity.type
_entity.pdbx_description
1 polymer ?
#
loop_
_entity_poly.entity_id
_entity_poly.type
_entity_poly.pdbx_seq_one_letter_code
_entity_poly.pdbx_strand_id
1 'polypeptide(L)'
;MAITKMPDTLPTAAKQAKPVSEKKIQEFINKGGKPTGGGEENLAKSSGTKSIKLIMTNNEMSAIKELRNKRPSRSRKIPISVHDWVIEAIQEKIEREQKKYGLTLL
;
A
#
# COMPACT_ATOMS: atom_id res chain seq x y z
N MET A 1 -26.86 44.14 29.48
CA MET A 1 -26.12 43.44 30.57
C MET A 1 -26.67 42.03 30.72
N ALA A 2 -25.81 41.12 31.15
CA ALA A 2 -25.86 39.66 31.11
C ALA A 2 -27.23 38.94 31.23
N ILE A 3 -27.46 37.96 30.35
CA ILE A 3 -28.35 36.82 30.60
C ILE A 3 -27.45 35.70 31.13
N THR A 4 -27.51 35.46 32.43
CA THR A 4 -26.81 34.40 33.15
C THR A 4 -27.48 33.06 32.87
N LYS A 5 -26.87 32.25 32.00
CA LYS A 5 -27.24 30.84 31.83
C LYS A 5 -26.32 30.01 32.72
N MET A 6 -26.86 29.46 33.81
CA MET A 6 -26.11 28.55 34.68
C MET A 6 -25.92 27.20 33.98
N PRO A 7 -24.75 26.56 34.11
CA PRO A 7 -24.52 25.25 33.52
C PRO A 7 -25.24 24.14 34.30
N ASP A 8 -25.93 23.28 33.55
CA ASP A 8 -26.59 22.07 34.03
C ASP A 8 -25.64 21.17 34.84
N THR A 9 -26.11 20.72 35.99
CA THR A 9 -25.45 19.74 36.85
C THR A 9 -25.49 18.36 36.19
N LEU A 10 -24.30 17.83 35.88
CA LEU A 10 -24.16 16.45 35.41
C LEU A 10 -24.55 15.48 36.54
N PRO A 11 -25.34 14.42 36.27
CA PRO A 11 -25.74 13.46 37.28
C PRO A 11 -24.57 12.59 37.72
N THR A 12 -24.33 12.58 39.03
CA THR A 12 -23.52 11.62 39.77
C THR A 12 -23.82 10.17 39.34
N ALA A 13 -22.89 9.55 38.63
CA ALA A 13 -22.88 8.10 38.42
C ALA A 13 -21.83 7.46 39.33
N ALA A 14 -22.19 7.27 40.61
CA ALA A 14 -21.52 6.31 41.46
C ALA A 14 -21.79 4.89 40.93
N LYS A 15 -20.84 4.32 40.17
CA LYS A 15 -20.80 2.88 39.90
C LYS A 15 -19.52 2.31 40.50
N GLN A 16 -19.66 1.85 41.73
CA GLN A 16 -18.69 1.03 42.44
C GLN A 16 -18.31 -0.17 41.55
N ALA A 17 -17.04 -0.25 41.15
CA ALA A 17 -16.53 -1.41 40.45
C ALA A 17 -16.53 -2.60 41.43
N LYS A 18 -17.33 -3.63 41.14
CA LYS A 18 -17.32 -4.88 41.91
C LYS A 18 -15.92 -5.52 41.77
N PRO A 19 -15.31 -6.05 42.85
CA PRO A 19 -14.03 -6.73 42.76
C PRO A 19 -14.18 -7.94 41.84
N VAL A 20 -13.44 -7.93 40.73
CA VAL A 20 -13.42 -9.04 39.78
C VAL A 20 -12.73 -10.21 40.48
N SER A 21 -13.39 -11.38 40.50
CA SER A 21 -12.85 -12.59 41.12
C SER A 21 -11.53 -13.02 40.45
N GLU A 22 -10.52 -13.40 41.25
CA GLU A 22 -9.20 -13.84 40.77
C GLU A 22 -9.26 -14.91 39.67
N LYS A 23 -10.26 -15.80 39.73
CA LYS A 23 -10.49 -16.83 38.69
C LYS A 23 -10.71 -16.23 37.29
N LYS A 24 -11.42 -15.11 37.18
CA LYS A 24 -11.61 -14.40 35.90
C LYS A 24 -10.32 -13.74 35.42
N ILE A 25 -9.47 -13.31 36.34
CA ILE A 25 -8.16 -12.73 36.01
C ILE A 25 -7.24 -13.83 35.46
N GLN A 26 -7.23 -15.01 36.09
CA GLN A 26 -6.48 -16.17 35.63
C GLN A 26 -6.96 -16.66 34.27
N GLU A 27 -8.27 -16.71 34.03
CA GLU A 27 -8.82 -17.01 32.70
C GLU A 27 -8.35 -16.01 31.64
N PHE A 28 -8.29 -14.71 31.97
CA PHE A 28 -7.82 -13.67 31.06
C PHE A 28 -6.31 -13.80 30.77
N ILE A 29 -5.51 -14.14 31.77
CA ILE A 29 -4.07 -14.38 31.63
C ILE A 29 -3.82 -15.62 30.77
N ASN A 30 -4.54 -16.71 31.04
CA ASN A 30 -4.42 -17.97 30.29
C ASN A 30 -4.91 -17.84 28.85
N LYS A 31 -5.81 -16.88 28.57
CA LYS A 31 -6.29 -16.58 27.21
C LYS A 31 -5.26 -15.87 26.34
N GLY A 32 -4.06 -15.58 26.87
CA GLY A 32 -2.83 -15.24 26.13
C GLY A 32 -3.10 -14.41 24.88
N GLY A 33 -3.17 -13.09 25.03
CA GLY A 33 -3.39 -12.18 23.91
C GLY A 33 -2.37 -12.43 22.80
N LYS A 34 -2.79 -13.06 21.70
CA LYS A 34 -2.00 -13.09 20.48
C LYS A 34 -1.85 -11.63 20.04
N PRO A 35 -0.62 -11.09 19.91
CA PRO A 35 -0.46 -9.81 19.25
C PRO A 35 -1.03 -9.93 17.84
N THR A 36 -1.92 -9.02 17.45
CA THR A 36 -2.47 -8.91 16.09
C THR A 36 -1.44 -8.44 15.05
N GLY A 37 -0.14 -8.64 15.31
CA GLY A 37 0.97 -8.14 14.51
C GLY A 37 2.04 -9.20 14.21
N GLY A 38 1.66 -10.47 14.07
CA GLY A 38 2.59 -11.55 13.74
C GLY A 38 1.92 -12.61 12.89
N GLY A 39 1.76 -12.32 11.59
CA GLY A 39 1.08 -13.21 10.66
C GLY A 39 1.27 -12.87 9.18
N GLU A 40 2.41 -12.29 8.80
CA GLU A 40 2.88 -12.25 7.41
C GLU A 40 4.40 -12.47 7.34
N GLU A 41 4.91 -13.46 8.08
CA GLU A 41 6.23 -14.00 7.79
C GLU A 41 6.11 -14.94 6.58
N ASN A 42 6.69 -14.52 5.45
CA ASN A 42 7.20 -15.32 4.32
C ASN A 42 6.54 -15.28 2.93
N LEU A 43 5.62 -14.36 2.61
CA LEU A 43 5.13 -14.22 1.21
C LEU A 43 5.44 -12.89 0.51
N ALA A 44 6.04 -11.91 1.20
CA ALA A 44 6.44 -10.63 0.59
C ALA A 44 7.96 -10.45 0.56
N LYS A 45 8.71 -11.44 0.03
CA LYS A 45 10.11 -11.18 -0.33
C LYS A 45 10.15 -10.21 -1.51
N SER A 46 10.25 -8.92 -1.20
CA SER A 46 10.49 -7.78 -2.09
C SER A 46 9.27 -7.10 -2.75
N SER A 47 8.18 -6.84 -2.01
CA SER A 47 7.16 -5.86 -2.46
C SER A 47 7.57 -4.40 -2.19
N GLY A 48 8.86 -4.09 -2.29
CA GLY A 48 9.37 -2.73 -2.08
C GLY A 48 9.41 -1.97 -3.39
N THR A 49 8.70 -0.84 -3.49
CA THR A 49 8.84 0.08 -4.63
C THR A 49 10.23 0.70 -4.60
N LYS A 50 11.00 0.54 -5.69
CA LYS A 50 12.30 1.19 -5.86
C LYS A 50 12.15 2.33 -6.86
N SER A 51 12.63 3.52 -6.51
CA SER A 51 12.72 4.64 -7.44
C SER A 51 14.02 4.57 -8.22
N ILE A 52 13.95 4.80 -9.52
CA ILE A 52 15.12 4.89 -10.40
C ILE A 52 15.09 6.27 -11.05
N LYS A 53 16.21 7.00 -10.95
CA LYS A 53 16.40 8.24 -11.70
C LYS A 53 16.91 7.89 -13.09
N LEU A 54 16.06 8.02 -14.09
CA LEU A 54 16.41 7.81 -15.49
C LEU A 54 16.87 9.12 -16.12
N ILE A 55 18.12 9.15 -16.58
CA ILE A 55 18.67 10.27 -17.37
C ILE A 55 18.78 9.78 -18.80
N MET A 56 18.17 10.51 -19.73
CA MET A 56 18.14 10.20 -21.15
C MET A 56 18.38 11.48 -21.95
N THR A 57 18.94 11.31 -23.14
CA THR A 57 19.20 12.41 -24.07
C THR A 57 17.90 12.96 -24.65
N ASN A 58 17.94 14.20 -25.15
CA ASN A 58 16.78 14.83 -25.78
C ASN A 58 16.30 14.06 -27.02
N ASN A 59 17.22 13.42 -27.74
CA ASN A 59 16.91 12.62 -28.92
C ASN A 59 16.12 11.37 -28.55
N GLU A 60 16.55 10.64 -27.52
CA GLU A 60 15.84 9.48 -27.00
C GLU A 60 14.44 9.87 -26.49
N MET A 61 14.34 10.96 -25.73
CA MET A 61 13.05 11.46 -25.23
C MET A 61 12.07 11.79 -26.37
N SER A 62 12.57 12.35 -27.47
CA SER A 62 11.75 12.70 -28.63
C SER A 62 11.31 11.45 -29.39
N ALA A 63 12.21 10.49 -29.60
CA ALA A 63 11.90 9.21 -30.23
C ALA A 63 10.83 8.43 -29.45
N ILE A 64 10.90 8.41 -28.11
CA ILE A 64 9.89 7.76 -27.25
C ILE A 64 8.52 8.40 -27.44
N LYS A 65 8.45 9.74 -27.50
CA LYS A 65 7.19 10.46 -27.73
C LYS A 65 6.58 10.12 -29.09
N GLU A 66 7.39 10.04 -30.14
CA GLU A 66 6.92 9.68 -31.48
C GLU A 66 6.40 8.25 -31.54
N LEU A 67 7.13 7.28 -30.99
CA LEU A 67 6.74 5.87 -30.96
C LEU A 67 5.46 5.66 -30.15
N ARG A 68 5.32 6.36 -29.02
CA ARG A 68 4.10 6.36 -28.22
C ARG A 68 2.90 6.81 -29.03
N ASN A 69 3.05 7.89 -29.80
CA ASN A 69 1.95 8.43 -30.62
C ASN A 69 1.57 7.50 -31.78
N LYS A 70 2.50 6.68 -32.27
CA LYS A 70 2.27 5.69 -33.34
C LYS A 70 1.60 4.40 -32.86
N ARG A 71 1.42 4.19 -31.55
CA ARG A 71 0.81 2.96 -31.04
C ARG A 71 -0.63 2.82 -31.55
N PRO A 72 -0.99 1.67 -32.14
CA PRO A 72 -2.38 1.38 -32.48
C PRO A 72 -3.20 1.29 -31.18
N SER A 73 -4.09 2.27 -30.98
CA SER A 73 -4.97 2.35 -29.81
C SER A 73 -6.01 1.23 -29.87
N ARG A 74 -5.78 0.14 -29.13
CA ARG A 74 -6.73 -0.98 -29.00
C ARG A 74 -7.86 -0.72 -27.99
N SER A 75 -7.75 0.29 -27.13
CA SER A 75 -8.77 0.64 -26.14
C SER A 75 -8.99 2.14 -26.03
N ARG A 76 -10.18 2.52 -25.56
CA ARG A 76 -10.66 3.91 -25.47
C ARG A 76 -9.66 4.82 -24.73
N LYS A 77 -8.95 5.66 -25.49
CA LYS A 77 -8.52 7.05 -25.21
C LYS A 77 -7.84 7.38 -23.87
N ILE A 78 -7.26 6.44 -23.12
CA ILE A 78 -6.37 6.83 -22.00
C ILE A 78 -4.96 6.99 -22.57
N PRO A 79 -4.42 8.22 -22.66
CA PRO A 79 -3.05 8.41 -23.10
C PRO A 79 -2.10 7.86 -22.04
N ILE A 80 -1.28 6.89 -22.44
CA ILE A 80 -0.27 6.28 -21.57
C ILE A 80 0.84 7.31 -21.30
N SER A 81 1.31 7.40 -20.05
CA SER A 81 2.42 8.27 -19.67
C SER A 81 3.72 7.85 -20.38
N VAL A 82 4.66 8.78 -20.56
CA VAL A 82 6.02 8.43 -21.01
C VAL A 82 6.68 7.46 -20.04
N HIS A 83 6.40 7.61 -18.73
CA HIS A 83 6.91 6.71 -17.71
C HIS A 83 6.40 5.28 -17.89
N ASP A 84 5.08 5.11 -18.02
CA ASP A 84 4.46 3.81 -18.23
C ASP A 84 4.93 3.16 -19.53
N TRP A 85 5.12 3.95 -20.59
CA TRP A 85 5.70 3.46 -21.84
C TRP A 85 7.09 2.88 -21.65
N VAL A 86 7.94 3.54 -20.87
CA VAL A 86 9.29 3.05 -20.56
C VAL A 86 9.22 1.78 -19.72
N ILE A 87 8.33 1.71 -18.74
CA ILE A 87 8.13 0.50 -17.93
C ILE A 87 7.69 -0.68 -18.81
N GLU A 88 6.70 -0.48 -19.69
CA GLU A 88 6.18 -1.51 -20.60
C GLU A 88 7.30 -2.02 -21.52
N ALA A 89 8.12 -1.12 -22.08
CA ALA A 89 9.26 -1.50 -22.92
C ALA A 89 10.32 -2.31 -22.14
N ILE A 90 10.57 -1.96 -20.88
CA ILE A 90 11.50 -2.71 -20.01
C ILE A 90 10.93 -4.09 -19.70
N GLN A 91 9.65 -4.19 -19.35
CA GLN A 91 8.98 -5.46 -19.08
C GLN A 91 9.00 -6.38 -20.30
N GLU A 92 8.65 -5.88 -21.47
CA GLU A 92 8.70 -6.65 -22.72
C GLU A 92 10.12 -7.12 -23.02
N LYS A 93 11.13 -6.28 -22.76
CA LYS A 93 12.54 -6.67 -22.92
C LYS A 93 12.94 -7.78 -21.94
N ILE A 94 12.53 -7.69 -20.67
CA ILE A 94 12.78 -8.73 -19.66
C ILE A 94 12.14 -10.05 -20.10
N GLU A 95 10.87 -10.04 -20.52
CA GLU A 95 10.18 -11.25 -20.98
C GLU A 95 10.85 -11.90 -22.19
N ARG A 96 11.31 -11.10 -23.17
CA ARG A 96 12.04 -11.61 -24.34
C ARG A 96 13.36 -12.27 -23.94
N GLU A 97 14.13 -11.65 -23.06
CA GLU A 97 15.41 -12.23 -22.59
C GLU A 97 15.18 -13.46 -21.69
N GLN A 98 14.15 -13.46 -20.84
CA GLN A 98 13.76 -14.62 -20.05
C GLN A 98 13.40 -15.81 -20.94
N LYS A 99 12.62 -15.59 -22.02
CA LYS A 99 12.33 -16.62 -23.02
C LYS A 99 13.58 -17.09 -23.76
N LYS A 100 14.49 -16.17 -24.10
CA LYS A 100 15.72 -16.49 -24.84
C LYS A 100 16.71 -17.32 -24.03
N TYR A 101 16.87 -17.02 -22.75
CA TYR A 101 17.84 -17.71 -21.87
C TYR A 101 17.20 -18.77 -20.97
N GLY A 102 15.87 -18.96 -21.02
CA GLY A 102 15.16 -19.92 -20.18
C GLY A 102 15.17 -19.57 -18.69
N LEU A 103 15.41 -18.30 -18.32
CA LEU A 103 15.34 -17.88 -16.92
C LEU A 103 13.88 -17.69 -16.50
N THR A 104 13.30 -18.71 -15.86
CA THR A 104 12.10 -18.55 -15.04
C THR A 104 12.51 -18.03 -13.66
N LEU A 105 12.61 -16.71 -13.50
CA LEU A 105 12.63 -16.10 -12.17
C LEU A 105 11.20 -16.20 -11.60
N LEU A 106 11.01 -17.21 -10.74
CA LEU A 106 9.83 -17.47 -9.91
C LEU A 106 9.56 -16.31 -8.94
#